data_AF-A0A292Q1Y8-F1
#
_entry.id   AF-A0A292Q1Y8-F1
#
_cell.length_a   1.000
_cell.length_b   1.000
_cell.length_c   1.000
_cell.angle_alpha   90.00
_cell.angle_beta   90.00
_cell.angle_gamma   90.00
#
_symmetry.space_group_name_H-M   'P 1'
#
loop_
_entity.id
_entity.type
_entity.pdbx_description
1 polymer ?
#
loop_
_entity_poly.entity_id
_entity_poly.type
_entity_poly.pdbx_seq_one_letter_code
_entity_poly.pdbx_strand_id
1 'polypeptide(L)'
;VERVSFLYHSARHWFTYFRPIEYMAPAPLSEAAVKVLEIGQAWLDIYDPDRPWQDEPEDSWPYPSAIYYCSLLGLATPCKLLVNRTEDGVNVNARGGRYGNALQATAYQGTESVVRLLLERGVDV
;
A
#
# COMPACT_ATOMS: atom_id res chain seq x y z
N VAL A 1 -8.76 -14.41 -20.42
CA VAL A 1 -7.32 -14.72 -20.63
C VAL A 1 -6.42 -13.81 -19.77
N GLU A 2 -6.87 -12.61 -19.37
CA GLU A 2 -6.05 -11.68 -18.58
C GLU A 2 -5.72 -12.13 -17.14
N ARG A 3 -6.65 -12.79 -16.42
CA ARG A 3 -6.45 -13.28 -15.04
C ARG A 3 -5.42 -14.42 -14.88
N VAL A 4 -4.95 -15.00 -15.98
CA VAL A 4 -3.88 -16.03 -16.01
C VAL A 4 -2.56 -15.48 -16.57
N SER A 5 -2.51 -14.19 -16.91
CA SER A 5 -1.26 -13.56 -17.36
C SER A 5 -0.24 -13.47 -16.22
N PHE A 6 1.04 -13.56 -16.56
CA PHE A 6 2.13 -13.34 -15.62
C PHE A 6 2.05 -11.96 -14.94
N LEU A 7 1.62 -10.95 -15.71
CA LEU A 7 1.44 -9.58 -15.23
C LEU A 7 0.36 -9.49 -14.14
N TYR A 8 -0.83 -10.04 -14.39
CA TYR A 8 -1.91 -10.07 -13.41
C TYR A 8 -1.51 -10.87 -12.15
N HIS A 9 -0.87 -12.02 -12.33
CA HIS A 9 -0.39 -12.82 -11.20
C HIS A 9 0.62 -12.03 -10.36
N SER A 10 1.55 -11.31 -11.01
CA SER A 10 2.53 -10.47 -10.33
C SER A 10 1.87 -9.32 -9.57
N ALA A 11 0.96 -8.58 -10.20
CA ALA A 11 0.21 -7.49 -9.58
C ALA A 11 -0.58 -7.95 -8.35
N ARG A 12 -1.18 -9.14 -8.42
CA ARG A 12 -1.97 -9.73 -7.33
C ARG A 12 -1.13 -10.25 -6.16
N HIS A 13 0.06 -10.78 -6.41
CA HIS A 13 0.77 -11.59 -5.43
C HIS A 13 2.12 -11.05 -4.96
N TRP A 14 2.70 -10.03 -5.60
CA TRP A 14 4.05 -9.55 -5.24
C TRP A 14 4.20 -9.24 -3.74
N PHE A 15 3.21 -8.58 -3.13
CA PHE A 15 3.24 -8.20 -1.72
C PHE A 15 3.11 -9.40 -0.78
N THR A 16 2.47 -10.49 -1.23
CA THR A 16 2.37 -11.74 -0.46
C THR A 16 3.73 -12.39 -0.31
N TYR A 17 4.56 -12.33 -1.37
CA TYR A 17 5.92 -12.85 -1.34
C TYR A 17 6.92 -11.89 -0.69
N PHE A 18 6.70 -10.58 -0.80
CA PHE A 18 7.56 -9.57 -0.21
C PHE A 18 7.41 -9.45 1.31
N ARG A 19 6.17 -9.48 1.84
CA ARG A 19 5.88 -9.26 3.26
C ARG A 19 6.71 -10.14 4.22
N PRO A 20 6.88 -11.46 4.01
CA PRO A 20 7.67 -12.30 4.91
C PRO A 20 9.16 -11.97 4.93
N ILE A 21 9.68 -11.35 3.87
CA ILE A 21 11.12 -11.08 3.71
C ILE A 21 11.48 -9.60 3.91
N GLU A 22 10.51 -8.71 4.12
CA GLU A 22 10.74 -7.25 4.09
C GLU A 22 11.74 -6.76 5.15
N TYR A 23 11.90 -7.48 6.27
CA TYR A 23 12.88 -7.16 7.30
C TYR A 23 14.31 -7.53 6.91
N MET A 24 14.48 -8.47 5.99
CA MET A 24 15.76 -8.91 5.44
C MET A 24 16.00 -8.34 4.04
N ALA A 25 15.02 -7.65 3.47
CA ALA A 25 15.07 -7.11 2.12
C ALA A 25 16.13 -6.01 2.05
N PRO A 26 17.02 -6.04 1.04
CA PRO A 26 17.98 -4.96 0.84
C PRO A 26 17.24 -3.68 0.43
N ALA A 27 17.84 -2.52 0.72
CA ALA A 27 17.22 -1.21 0.47
C ALA A 27 16.62 -1.07 -0.96
N PRO A 28 17.29 -1.50 -2.04
CA PRO A 28 16.71 -1.41 -3.39
C PRO A 28 15.40 -2.18 -3.57
N LEU A 29 15.22 -3.31 -2.87
CA LEU A 29 13.99 -4.09 -2.95
C LEU A 29 12.84 -3.40 -2.19
N SER A 30 13.14 -2.84 -1.01
CA SER A 30 12.17 -2.05 -0.25
C SER A 30 11.77 -0.77 -1.00
N GLU A 31 12.72 -0.11 -1.67
CA GLU A 31 12.44 1.04 -2.54
C GLU A 31 11.61 0.65 -3.77
N ALA A 32 11.87 -0.51 -4.37
CA ALA A 32 11.07 -1.03 -5.47
C ALA A 32 9.62 -1.28 -5.02
N ALA A 33 9.42 -1.85 -3.83
CA ALA A 33 8.10 -2.02 -3.24
C ALA A 33 7.38 -0.67 -3.06
N VAL A 34 8.08 0.35 -2.54
CA VAL A 34 7.52 1.71 -2.42
C VAL A 34 7.14 2.27 -3.79
N LYS A 35 8.01 2.15 -4.80
CA LYS A 35 7.72 2.62 -6.16
C LYS A 35 6.48 1.94 -6.75
N VAL A 36 6.30 0.63 -6.57
CA VAL A 36 5.10 -0.08 -7.04
C VAL A 36 3.83 0.52 -6.41
N LEU A 37 3.87 0.85 -5.12
CA LEU A 37 2.73 1.49 -4.44
C LEU A 37 2.49 2.93 -4.94
N GLU A 38 3.53 3.68 -5.26
CA GLU A 38 3.45 5.06 -5.77
C GLU A 38 3.00 5.11 -7.24
N ILE A 39 3.28 4.07 -8.02
CA ILE A 39 2.85 3.94 -9.42
C ILE A 39 1.32 3.84 -9.53
N GLY A 40 0.61 3.54 -8.43
CA GLY A 40 -0.83 3.72 -8.28
C GLY A 40 -1.62 3.18 -9.47
N GLN A 41 -1.93 4.07 -10.42
CA GLN A 41 -2.57 3.76 -11.71
C GLN A 41 -2.06 2.45 -12.34
N ALA A 42 -0.77 2.29 -12.68
CA ALA A 42 -0.40 1.11 -13.47
C ALA A 42 -0.53 -0.24 -12.74
N TRP A 43 -0.39 -0.27 -11.40
CA TRP A 43 -0.56 -1.50 -10.61
C TRP A 43 -2.03 -1.73 -10.25
N LEU A 44 -2.73 -0.69 -9.83
CA LEU A 44 -4.12 -0.74 -9.36
C LEU A 44 -5.13 -0.85 -10.51
N ASP A 45 -4.76 -0.44 -11.72
CA ASP A 45 -5.50 -0.73 -12.96
C ASP A 45 -5.57 -2.24 -13.23
N ILE A 46 -4.55 -3.00 -12.78
CA ILE A 46 -4.45 -4.46 -12.98
C ILE A 46 -5.08 -5.22 -11.81
N TYR A 47 -4.85 -4.76 -10.58
CA TYR A 47 -5.36 -5.41 -9.38
C TYR A 47 -5.51 -4.41 -8.23
N ASP A 48 -6.75 -4.22 -7.76
CA ASP A 48 -7.05 -3.44 -6.55
C ASP A 48 -7.21 -4.36 -5.32
N PRO A 49 -6.30 -4.29 -4.32
CA PRO A 49 -6.41 -5.04 -3.08
C PRO A 49 -7.69 -4.76 -2.26
N ASP A 50 -8.33 -3.60 -2.41
CA ASP A 50 -9.59 -3.28 -1.71
C ASP A 50 -10.79 -4.04 -2.28
N ARG A 51 -10.68 -4.46 -3.55
CA ARG A 51 -11.75 -5.01 -4.36
C ARG A 51 -11.30 -6.24 -5.16
N PRO A 52 -10.80 -7.30 -4.51
CA PRO A 52 -10.22 -8.46 -5.20
C PRO A 52 -11.25 -9.27 -6.02
N TRP A 53 -12.54 -8.99 -5.84
CA TRP A 53 -13.67 -9.58 -6.55
C TRP A 53 -14.22 -8.73 -7.70
N GLN A 54 -13.75 -7.50 -7.91
CA GLN A 54 -14.14 -6.72 -9.10
C GLN A 54 -13.31 -7.12 -10.31
N ASP A 55 -13.95 -7.17 -11.48
CA ASP A 55 -13.34 -7.49 -12.78
C ASP A 55 -12.82 -6.25 -13.51
N GLU A 56 -13.43 -5.08 -13.28
CA GLU A 56 -13.03 -3.83 -13.91
C GLU A 56 -12.88 -2.72 -12.86
N PRO A 57 -11.86 -1.86 -12.98
CA PRO A 57 -11.74 -0.68 -12.13
C PRO A 57 -12.96 0.22 -12.34
N GLU A 58 -13.63 0.60 -11.26
CA GLU A 58 -14.70 1.58 -11.33
C GLU A 58 -14.08 2.94 -11.69
N ASP A 59 -14.30 3.42 -12.93
CA ASP A 59 -13.75 4.65 -13.52
C ASP A 59 -13.88 5.92 -12.64
N SER A 60 -14.67 5.88 -11.57
CA SER A 60 -15.09 7.04 -10.80
C SER A 60 -14.33 7.27 -9.50
N TRP A 61 -13.48 6.36 -9.02
CA TRP A 61 -12.80 6.51 -7.72
C TRP A 61 -11.30 6.75 -7.86
N PRO A 62 -10.77 7.87 -7.33
CA PRO A 62 -9.32 8.08 -7.31
C PRO A 62 -8.66 7.02 -6.44
N TYR A 63 -7.54 6.49 -6.91
CA TYR A 63 -6.77 5.51 -6.17
C TYR A 63 -6.31 6.08 -4.82
N PRO A 64 -6.47 5.32 -3.72
CA PRO A 64 -5.91 5.66 -2.42
C PRO A 64 -4.39 5.89 -2.48
N SER A 65 -3.87 6.61 -1.48
CA SER A 65 -2.45 6.93 -1.40
C SER A 65 -1.56 5.69 -1.21
N ALA A 66 -0.28 5.78 -1.59
CA ALA A 66 0.69 4.71 -1.39
C ALA A 66 0.80 4.29 0.10
N ILE A 67 0.65 5.25 1.03
CA ILE A 67 0.64 4.97 2.46
C ILE A 67 -0.60 4.20 2.90
N TYR A 68 -1.76 4.42 2.26
CA TYR A 68 -2.93 3.58 2.48
C TYR A 68 -2.66 2.14 2.04
N TYR A 69 -2.11 1.93 0.84
CA TYR A 69 -1.88 0.57 0.34
C TYR A 69 -0.77 -0.18 1.08
N CYS A 70 0.33 0.47 1.49
CA CYS A 70 1.31 -0.19 2.35
C CYS A 70 0.66 -0.63 3.67
N SER A 71 -0.27 0.17 4.19
CA SER A 71 -0.99 -0.08 5.45
C SER A 71 -1.97 -1.24 5.30
N LEU A 72 -2.81 -1.20 4.27
CA LEU A 72 -3.75 -2.26 3.91
C LEU A 72 -3.04 -3.59 3.64
N LEU A 73 -1.86 -3.54 3.02
CA LEU A 73 -1.06 -4.71 2.69
C LEU A 73 -0.11 -5.12 3.81
N GLY A 74 -0.12 -4.47 4.98
CA GLY A 74 0.74 -4.83 6.11
C GLY A 74 2.23 -4.85 5.76
N LEU A 75 2.67 -3.89 4.93
CA LEU A 75 4.07 -3.75 4.51
C LEU A 75 4.76 -2.72 5.40
N ALA A 76 5.26 -3.17 6.55
CA ALA A 76 5.75 -2.28 7.60
C ALA A 76 6.99 -1.49 7.18
N THR A 77 7.90 -2.11 6.42
CA THR A 77 9.13 -1.44 5.97
C THR A 77 8.80 -0.34 4.95
N PRO A 78 8.04 -0.60 3.87
CA PRO A 78 7.55 0.44 2.96
C PRO A 78 6.77 1.56 3.65
N CYS A 79 5.90 1.24 4.62
CA CYS A 79 5.18 2.29 5.36
C CYS A 79 6.13 3.20 6.14
N LYS A 80 7.10 2.64 6.85
CA LYS A 80 8.11 3.42 7.59
C LYS A 80 8.95 4.29 6.65
N LEU A 81 9.33 3.76 5.49
CA LEU A 81 10.05 4.52 4.48
C LEU A 81 9.23 5.71 3.97
N LEU A 82 7.97 5.47 3.57
CA LEU A 82 7.07 6.53 3.11
C LEU A 82 6.86 7.60 4.17
N VAL A 83 6.52 7.21 5.41
CA VAL A 83 6.30 8.15 6.50
C VAL A 83 7.56 8.96 6.82
N ASN A 84 8.75 8.38 6.75
CA ASN A 84 10.00 9.07 7.08
C ASN A 84 10.63 9.87 5.93
N ARG A 85 10.06 9.87 4.72
CA ARG A 85 10.57 10.71 3.61
C ARG A 85 10.42 12.19 3.96
N THR A 86 11.52 12.94 3.84
CA THR A 86 11.59 14.40 4.10
C THR A 86 11.40 15.25 2.87
N GLU A 87 11.54 14.67 1.67
CA GLU A 87 11.62 15.41 0.40
C GLU A 87 10.23 15.70 -0.19
N ASP A 88 9.29 14.78 0.00
CA ASP A 88 7.90 14.95 -0.40
C ASP A 88 7.03 14.87 0.85
N GLY A 89 6.22 15.90 1.10
CA GLY A 89 5.27 15.90 2.21
C GLY A 89 4.22 14.80 2.02
N VAL A 90 4.54 13.58 2.44
CA VAL A 90 3.60 12.47 2.45
C VAL A 90 2.41 12.89 3.31
N ASN A 91 1.26 13.08 2.66
CA ASN A 91 0.04 13.41 3.36
C ASN A 91 -0.45 12.17 4.13
N VAL A 92 0.05 12.01 5.35
CA VAL A 92 -0.33 10.92 6.25
C VAL A 92 -1.82 10.94 6.63
N ASN A 93 -2.48 12.10 6.47
CA ASN A 93 -3.92 12.30 6.67
C ASN A 93 -4.74 12.10 5.39
N ALA A 94 -4.14 11.57 4.31
CA ALA A 94 -4.86 11.28 3.09
C ALA A 94 -6.03 10.33 3.37
N ARG A 95 -7.23 10.76 2.96
CA ARG A 95 -8.44 9.95 2.98
C ARG A 95 -8.59 9.18 1.68
N GLY A 96 -9.13 7.97 1.79
CA GLY A 96 -9.39 7.11 0.65
C GLY A 96 -9.40 5.63 1.02
N GLY A 97 -9.82 4.83 0.06
CA GLY A 97 -9.88 3.38 0.17
C GLY A 97 -11.02 2.91 1.06
N ARG A 98 -11.20 1.59 1.11
CA ARG A 98 -12.28 0.93 1.84
C ARG A 98 -12.29 1.26 3.34
N TYR A 99 -11.12 1.40 3.95
CA TYR A 99 -10.98 1.71 5.37
C TYR A 99 -10.88 3.22 5.63
N GLY A 100 -11.11 4.08 4.66
CA GLY A 100 -11.20 5.54 4.86
C GLY A 100 -9.87 6.28 5.02
N ASN A 101 -8.85 5.70 5.69
CA ASN A 101 -7.50 6.25 5.79
C ASN A 101 -6.45 5.17 6.13
N ALA A 102 -5.16 5.56 6.12
CA ALA A 102 -4.04 4.65 6.40
C ALA A 102 -4.03 4.12 7.85
N LEU A 103 -4.47 4.91 8.82
CA LEU A 103 -4.52 4.52 10.23
C LEU A 103 -5.58 3.42 10.46
N GLN A 104 -6.75 3.57 9.87
CA GLN A 104 -7.82 2.58 9.94
C GLN A 104 -7.45 1.29 9.18
N ALA A 105 -6.77 1.41 8.03
CA ALA A 105 -6.25 0.25 7.30
C ALA A 105 -5.16 -0.51 8.07
N THR A 106 -4.23 0.18 8.74
CA THR A 106 -3.22 -0.47 9.60
C THR A 106 -3.82 -1.13 10.83
N ALA A 107 -4.84 -0.51 11.43
CA ALA A 107 -5.58 -1.10 12.54
C ALA A 107 -6.27 -2.40 12.12
N TYR A 108 -6.91 -2.41 10.93
CA TYR A 108 -7.48 -3.62 10.36
C TYR A 108 -6.42 -4.71 10.13
N GLN A 109 -5.23 -4.36 9.63
CA GLN A 109 -4.15 -5.34 9.43
C GLN A 109 -3.47 -5.81 10.71
N GLY A 110 -3.62 -5.09 11.83
CA GLY A 110 -2.91 -5.39 13.08
C GLY A 110 -1.41 -5.07 13.05
N THR A 111 -0.98 -4.10 12.24
CA THR A 111 0.45 -3.71 12.15
C THR A 111 0.80 -2.66 13.21
N GLU A 112 0.96 -3.09 14.46
CA GLU A 112 1.14 -2.21 15.63
C GLU A 112 2.27 -1.17 15.45
N SER A 113 3.42 -1.58 14.91
CA SER A 113 4.56 -0.66 14.76
C SER A 113 4.29 0.48 13.78
N VAL A 114 3.38 0.30 12.81
CA VAL A 114 2.98 1.36 11.88
C VAL A 114 1.86 2.20 12.47
N VAL A 115 0.92 1.60 13.23
CA VAL A 115 -0.10 2.35 13.98
C VAL A 115 0.54 3.38 14.90
N ARG A 116 1.52 2.95 15.71
CA ARG A 116 2.25 3.86 16.62
C ARG A 116 2.95 4.98 15.85
N LEU A 117 3.64 4.63 14.77
CA LEU A 117 4.33 5.60 13.92
C LEU A 117 3.37 6.64 13.31
N LEU A 118 2.20 6.22 12.80
CA LEU A 118 1.21 7.14 12.24
C LEU A 118 0.63 8.08 13.31
N LEU A 119 0.35 7.57 14.51
CA LEU A 119 -0.12 8.39 15.64
C LEU A 119 0.92 9.42 16.08
N GLU A 120 2.21 9.05 16.12
CA GLU A 120 3.31 9.96 16.42
C GLU A 120 3.43 11.11 15.40
N ARG A 121 2.95 10.90 14.17
CA ARG A 121 2.90 11.93 13.12
C ARG A 121 1.66 12.82 13.18
N GLY A 122 0.80 12.64 14.19
CA GLY A 122 -0.40 13.45 14.38
C GLY A 122 -1.49 13.17 13.34
N VAL A 123 -1.61 11.91 12.90
CA VAL A 123 -2.70 11.49 12.02
C VAL A 123 -4.03 11.59 12.77
N ASP A 124 -5.02 12.22 12.13
CA ASP A 124 -6.39 12.34 12.64
C ASP A 124 -7.19 11.06 12.33
N VAL A 125 -8.12 10.70 13.22
CA VAL A 125 -8.85 9.42 13.19
C VAL A 125 -10.01 9.44 12.21
#